data_AF-A0A6V7HW65-F1
#
_entry.id   AF-A0A6V7HW65-F1
#
_cell.length_a   1.000
_cell.length_b   1.000
_cell.length_c   1.000
_cell.angle_alpha   90.00
_cell.angle_beta   90.00
_cell.angle_gamma   90.00
#
_symmetry.space_group_name_H-M   'P 1'
#
loop_
_entity.id
_entity.type
_entity.pdbx_description
1 polymer ?
#
loop_
_entity_poly.entity_id
_entity_poly.type
_entity_poly.pdbx_seq_one_letter_code
_entity_poly.pdbx_strand_id
1 'polypeptide(L)' 'EVRTGTYRQLFHPEQLITGKEDAANNYARGHYTIGKEIVDLVLDRIRKLADQCTGLQ' A
#
# COMPACT_ATOMS: atom_id res chain seq x y z
N GLU A 1 10.76 -8.20 -4.70
CA GLU A 1 11.07 -8.06 -6.14
C GLU A 1 11.09 -6.62 -6.61
N VAL A 2 10.01 -5.86 -6.47
CA VAL A 2 9.98 -4.44 -6.92
C VAL A 2 11.08 -3.58 -6.27
N ARG A 3 11.37 -3.80 -4.98
CA ARG A 3 12.43 -3.09 -4.23
C ARG A 3 13.86 -3.42 -4.68
N THR A 4 14.07 -4.50 -5.43
CA THR A 4 15.41 -5.01 -5.80
C THR A 4 15.59 -5.19 -7.31
N GLY A 5 14.53 -5.11 -8.11
CA GLY A 5 14.56 -5.30 -9.55
C GLY A 5 15.08 -4.08 -10.33
N THR A 6 15.05 -4.17 -11.66
CA THR A 6 15.55 -3.14 -12.59
C THR A 6 14.98 -1.75 -12.30
N TYR A 7 13.69 -1.69 -11.93
CA TYR A 7 12.99 -0.43 -11.65
C TYR A 7 12.97 -0.04 -10.17
N ARG A 8 13.89 -0.56 -9.34
CA ARG A 8 13.93 -0.27 -7.89
C ARG A 8 14.03 1.21 -7.53
N GLN A 9 14.54 2.04 -8.45
CA GLN A 9 14.69 3.49 -8.26
C GLN A 9 13.50 4.31 -8.79
N LEU A 10 12.55 3.68 -9.49
CA LEU A 10 11.41 4.38 -10.09
C LEU A 10 10.38 4.83 -9.06
N PHE A 11 10.17 4.02 -8.02
CA PHE A 11 9.14 4.26 -7.01
C PHE A 11 9.75 4.77 -5.70
N HIS A 12 9.06 5.70 -5.04
CA HIS A 12 9.46 6.12 -3.71
C HIS A 12 9.28 4.95 -2.72
N PRO A 13 10.27 4.60 -1.88
CA PRO A 13 10.18 3.43 -1.01
C PRO A 13 8.98 3.40 -0.05
N GLU A 14 8.43 4.57 0.29
CA GLU A 14 7.22 4.70 1.12
C GLU A 14 5.91 4.40 0.39
N GLN A 15 5.92 4.38 -0.95
CA GLN A 15 4.76 3.95 -1.76
C GLN A 15 4.65 2.42 -1.83
N LEU A 16 5.69 1.69 -1.41
CA LEU A 16 5.74 0.23 -1.45
C LEU A 16 5.35 -0.35 -0.08
N ILE A 17 4.07 -0.49 0.21
CA ILE A 17 3.57 -0.93 1.52
C ILE A 17 3.41 -2.46 1.54
N THR A 18 3.87 -3.13 2.61
CA THR A 18 3.77 -4.59 2.76
C THR A 18 3.35 -4.98 4.18
N GLY A 19 2.45 -5.95 4.31
CA GLY A 19 2.13 -6.63 5.57
C GLY A 19 3.05 -7.83 5.82
N LYS A 20 3.07 -8.35 7.06
CA LYS A 20 3.82 -9.57 7.41
C LYS A 20 3.08 -10.85 6.99
N GLU A 21 1.76 -10.82 7.07
CA GLU A 21 0.88 -11.94 6.76
C GLU A 21 -0.02 -11.60 5.57
N ASP A 22 -0.33 -12.60 4.76
CA ASP A 22 -1.25 -12.45 3.63
C ASP A 22 -2.70 -12.79 4.04
N ALA A 23 -3.61 -12.67 3.06
CA ALA A 23 -5.01 -13.03 3.25
C ALA A 23 -5.28 -14.54 3.15
N ALA A 24 -4.28 -15.38 2.85
CA ALA A 24 -4.43 -16.83 2.68
C ALA A 24 -5.63 -17.26 1.80
N ASN A 25 -5.84 -16.59 0.65
CA ASN A 25 -6.98 -16.78 -0.26
C ASN A 25 -8.37 -16.63 0.41
N ASN A 26 -8.46 -15.93 1.56
CA ASN A 26 -9.68 -15.77 2.34
C ASN A 26 -10.14 -14.31 2.35
N TYR A 27 -11.33 -14.06 1.80
CA TYR A 27 -11.93 -12.72 1.77
C TYR A 27 -12.12 -12.11 3.16
N ALA A 28 -12.66 -12.89 4.11
CA ALA A 28 -12.91 -12.38 5.46
C ALA A 28 -11.60 -12.00 6.17
N ARG A 29 -10.53 -12.75 5.90
CA ARG A 29 -9.20 -12.44 6.41
C ARG A 29 -8.67 -11.13 5.83
N GLY A 30 -8.75 -10.99 4.50
CA GLY A 30 -8.33 -9.79 3.79
C GLY A 30 -9.12 -8.54 4.16
N HIS A 31 -10.43 -8.64 4.43
CA HIS A 31 -11.28 -7.47 4.66
C HIS A 31 -11.45 -7.12 6.15
N TYR A 32 -11.73 -8.10 7.01
CA TYR A 32 -12.15 -7.82 8.40
C TYR A 32 -11.03 -7.93 9.43
N THR A 33 -9.97 -8.70 9.16
CA THR A 33 -8.90 -8.97 10.14
C THR A 33 -7.58 -8.36 9.68
N ILE A 34 -6.80 -9.06 8.86
CA ILE A 34 -5.46 -8.63 8.43
C ILE A 34 -5.50 -7.30 7.67
N GLY A 35 -6.47 -7.10 6.78
CA GLY A 35 -6.57 -5.83 6.04
C GLY A 35 -6.92 -4.64 6.93
N LYS A 36 -7.64 -4.86 8.03
CA LYS A 36 -7.97 -3.79 8.99
C LYS A 36 -6.72 -3.23 9.67
N GLU A 37 -5.68 -4.04 9.84
CA GLU A 37 -4.43 -3.60 10.48
C GLU A 37 -3.60 -2.66 9.59
N ILE A 38 -3.77 -2.73 8.26
CA ILE A 38 -2.95 -1.98 7.30
C ILE A 38 -3.69 -0.85 6.60
N VAL A 39 -5.03 -0.83 6.67
CA VAL A 39 -5.87 0.13 5.92
C VAL A 39 -5.52 1.59 6.25
N ASP A 40 -5.29 1.91 7.52
CA ASP A 40 -4.97 3.29 7.93
C ASP A 40 -3.63 3.77 7.36
N LEU A 41 -2.62 2.88 7.31
CA LEU A 41 -1.33 3.16 6.71
C LEU A 41 -1.46 3.41 5.21
N VAL A 42 -2.23 2.58 4.50
CA VAL A 42 -2.47 2.73 3.06
C VAL A 42 -3.19 4.04 2.77
N LEU A 43 -4.23 4.37 3.54
CA LEU A 43 -5.00 5.61 3.39
C LEU A 43 -4.14 6.86 3.61
N ASP A 44 -3.25 6.85 4.61
CA ASP A 44 -2.32 7.96 4.84
C ASP A 44 -1.38 8.18 3.66
N ARG A 45 -0.86 7.09 3.05
CA ARG A 45 0.01 7.20 1.88
C ARG A 45 -0.74 7.68 0.64
N ILE A 46 -1.98 7.24 0.42
CA ILE A 46 -2.84 7.76 -0.66
C ILE A 46 -3.11 9.25 -0.46
N ARG A 47 -3.42 9.68 0.78
CA ARG A 47 -3.64 11.10 1.11
C ARG A 47 -2.44 11.96 0.73
N LYS A 48 -1.22 11.53 1.09
CA LYS A 48 0.01 12.26 0.74
C LYS A 48 0.22 12.42 -0.77
N LEU A 49 -0.21 11.44 -1.57
CA LEU A 49 -0.17 11.56 -3.03
C LEU A 49 -1.24 12.52 -3.54
N ALA A 50 -2.46 12.45 -2.98
CA ALA A 50 -3.54 13.38 -3.32
C ALA A 50 -3.16 14.84 -3.00
N ASP A 51 -2.49 15.09 -1.87
CA ASP A 51 -2.03 16.42 -1.46
C ASP A 51 -0.98 17.01 -2.43
N GLN A 52 -0.28 16.17 -3.18
CA GLN A 52 0.68 16.58 -4.21
C GLN A 52 0.00 16.90 -5.56
N CYS A 53 -1.29 16.62 -5.70
CA CYS A 53 -2.05 16.91 -6.90
C CYS A 53 -2.80 18.25 -6.77
N THR A 54 -2.82 19.03 -7.85
CA THR A 54 -3.60 20.29 -7.90
C THR A 54 -5.06 20.08 -8.30
N GLY A 55 -5.42 18.89 -8.80
CA GLY A 55 -6.75 18.57 -9.30
C GLY A 55 -6.90 17.07 -9.56
N LEU A 56 -7.02 16.29 -8.48
CA LEU A 56 -7.32 14.86 -8.55
C LEU A 56 -8.73 14.63 -9.14
N GLN A 57 -8.86 13.65 -10.05
CA GLN A 57 -10.09 13.37 -10.82
C GLN A 57 -10.99 12.33 -10.16
#